data_AF-A0A2S6QJU9-F1
#
_entry.id   AF-A0A2S6QJU9-F1
#
_cell.length_a   1.000
_cell.length_b   1.000
_cell.length_c   1.000
_cell.angle_alpha   90.00
_cell.angle_beta   90.00
_cell.angle_gamma   90.00
#
_symmetry.space_group_name_H-M   'P 1'
#
loop_
_entity.id
_entity.type
_entity.pdbx_description
1 polymer ?
#
loop_
_entity_poly.entity_id
_entity_poly.type
_entity_poly.pdbx_seq_one_letter_code
_entity_poly.pdbx_strand_id
1 'polypeptide(L)'
;MLGGCVATNKSHVFSDLTVSTQSELDAEISVDLSKKLSGTAEATYLFNIFQLSGDTEFADGYGGMGAIGKAKSAAAYKAISDSDSDVLVSPQYVVDLDNKLFIQNVTVTVTGYGGKIISIKKRSPN
;
A
#
# COMPACT_ATOMS: atom_id res chain seq x y z
N MET A 1 17.29 24.97 -35.88
CA MET A 1 16.45 25.27 -34.71
C MET A 1 16.96 24.44 -33.54
N LEU A 2 17.78 25.02 -32.67
CA LEU A 2 18.17 24.41 -31.38
C LEU A 2 17.19 24.95 -30.33
N GLY A 3 16.33 24.07 -29.80
CA GLY A 3 15.46 24.40 -28.67
C GLY A 3 16.11 23.92 -27.37
N GLY A 4 16.53 24.86 -26.52
CA GLY A 4 17.00 24.57 -25.16
C GLY A 4 15.83 24.47 -24.19
N CYS A 5 15.85 23.48 -23.30
CA CYS A 5 14.95 23.39 -22.15
C CYS A 5 15.68 23.95 -20.92
N VAL A 6 15.25 25.12 -20.43
CA VAL A 6 15.64 25.65 -19.12
C VAL A 6 14.72 25.01 -18.08
N ALA A 7 15.27 24.21 -17.17
CA ALA A 7 14.56 23.78 -15.97
C ALA A 7 14.84 24.80 -14.85
N THR A 8 13.83 25.58 -14.48
CA THR A 8 13.88 26.44 -13.28
C THR A 8 13.43 25.62 -12.07
N ASN A 9 14.37 25.34 -11.16
CA ASN A 9 14.06 24.74 -9.86
C ASN A 9 13.84 25.86 -8.85
N LYS A 10 12.58 26.08 -8.45
CA LYS A 10 12.24 26.90 -7.28
C LYS A 10 12.40 26.01 -6.05
N SER A 11 13.58 26.04 -5.42
CA SER A 11 13.75 25.42 -4.10
C SER A 11 12.91 26.20 -3.08
N HIS A 12 11.74 25.67 -2.74
CA HIS A 12 11.09 26.03 -1.48
C HIS A 12 11.85 25.34 -0.35
N VAL A 13 12.11 26.07 0.73
CA VAL A 13 12.61 25.48 1.98
C VAL A 13 11.51 24.54 2.48
N PHE A 14 11.65 23.26 2.16
CA PHE A 14 10.84 22.21 2.75
C PHE A 14 11.38 21.97 4.16
N SER A 15 10.76 22.64 5.13
CA SER A 15 10.77 22.13 6.49
C SER A 15 9.72 21.03 6.50
N ASP A 16 10.07 19.82 6.94
CA ASP A 16 9.06 18.81 7.27
C ASP A 16 8.18 19.41 8.36
N LEU A 17 7.02 19.94 7.98
CA LEU A 17 5.95 20.17 8.91
C LEU A 17 5.30 18.79 9.11
N THR A 18 5.90 18.00 9.99
CA THR A 18 5.27 16.81 10.54
C THR A 18 4.09 17.29 11.38
N VAL A 19 2.98 17.61 10.71
CA VAL A 19 1.68 17.69 11.36
C VAL A 19 1.30 16.25 11.63
N SER A 20 1.71 15.73 12.79
CA SER A 20 1.06 14.58 13.38
C SER A 20 -0.34 15.04 13.80
N THR A 21 -1.28 15.08 12.85
CA THR A 21 -2.69 15.09 13.22
C THR A 21 -2.96 13.74 13.87
N GLN A 22 -2.77 13.63 15.18
CA GLN A 22 -3.49 12.61 15.93
C GLN A 22 -4.96 12.89 15.64
N SER A 23 -5.56 12.04 14.81
CA SER A 23 -6.99 12.10 14.60
C SER A 23 -7.63 12.03 15.99
N GLU A 24 -8.41 13.04 16.35
CA GLU A 24 -9.26 13.04 17.54
C GLU A 24 -10.41 12.04 17.36
N LEU A 25 -10.31 11.05 16.47
CA LEU A 25 -11.33 10.06 16.19
C LEU A 25 -10.82 8.67 16.58
N ASP A 26 -11.66 7.94 17.31
CA ASP A 26 -11.50 6.52 17.58
C ASP A 26 -12.51 5.75 16.74
N ALA A 27 -12.01 4.78 15.99
CA ALA A 27 -12.83 3.84 15.23
C ALA A 27 -12.99 2.54 16.01
N GLU A 28 -14.23 2.06 16.09
CA GLU A 28 -14.53 0.73 16.59
C GLU A 28 -14.62 -0.24 15.40
N ILE A 29 -13.81 -1.30 15.43
CA ILE A 29 -13.69 -2.25 14.33
C ILE A 29 -14.13 -3.63 14.82
N SER A 30 -15.15 -4.20 14.19
CA SER A 30 -15.51 -5.61 14.37
C SER A 30 -14.61 -6.45 13.47
N VAL A 31 -13.85 -7.37 14.06
CA VAL A 31 -12.95 -8.26 13.31
C VAL A 31 -13.59 -9.63 13.18
N ASP A 32 -13.73 -10.11 11.96
CA ASP A 32 -14.13 -11.49 11.70
C ASP A 32 -12.90 -12.41 11.79
N LEU A 33 -12.85 -13.21 12.86
CA LEU A 33 -11.78 -14.18 13.11
C LEU A 33 -12.08 -15.57 12.53
N SER A 34 -13.24 -15.77 11.91
CA SER A 34 -13.66 -17.09 11.39
C SER A 34 -12.88 -17.50 10.13
N LYS A 35 -12.49 -16.52 9.31
CA LYS A 35 -11.78 -16.73 8.04
C LYS A 35 -10.69 -15.69 7.87
N LYS A 36 -9.53 -16.14 7.37
CA LYS A 36 -8.49 -15.24 6.88
C LYS A 36 -8.78 -14.82 5.44
N LEU A 37 -8.66 -13.53 5.18
CA LEU A 37 -8.56 -12.98 3.83
C LEU A 37 -7.14 -13.20 3.31
N SER A 38 -7.02 -13.38 2.00
CA SER A 38 -5.75 -13.59 1.33
C SER A 38 -5.77 -12.96 -0.05
N GLY A 39 -4.66 -12.36 -0.45
CA GLY A 39 -4.50 -11.78 -1.78
C GLY A 39 -3.07 -11.91 -2.24
N THR A 40 -2.87 -12.18 -3.53
CA THR A 40 -1.56 -12.32 -4.15
C THR A 40 -1.42 -11.36 -5.31
N ALA A 41 -0.36 -10.54 -5.26
CA ALA A 41 0.02 -9.62 -6.31
C ALA A 41 1.33 -10.05 -6.95
N GLU A 42 1.43 -9.83 -8.25
CA GLU A 42 2.62 -10.13 -9.03
C GLU A 42 2.96 -8.94 -9.92
N ALA A 43 4.25 -8.61 -10.00
CA ALA A 43 4.72 -7.57 -10.88
C ALA A 43 6.13 -7.86 -11.37
N THR A 44 6.37 -7.58 -12.65
CA THR A 44 7.69 -7.67 -13.27
C THR A 44 8.24 -6.27 -13.51
N TYR A 45 9.48 -6.05 -13.09
CA TYR A 45 10.19 -4.79 -13.24
C TYR A 45 11.44 -4.98 -14.09
N LEU A 46 11.71 -4.01 -14.96
CA LEU A 46 12.97 -3.84 -15.66
C LEU A 46 13.82 -2.79 -14.93
N PHE A 47 15.09 -3.11 -14.69
CA PHE A 47 16.04 -2.30 -13.92
C PHE A 47 15.53 -1.87 -12.53
N ASN A 48 14.60 -2.63 -11.93
CA ASN A 48 13.90 -2.32 -10.67
C ASN A 48 13.12 -0.99 -10.67
N ILE A 49 12.91 -0.35 -11.83
CA ILE A 49 12.26 0.97 -11.93
C ILE A 49 11.10 1.01 -12.92
N PHE A 50 11.15 0.24 -14.01
CA PHE A 50 10.09 0.22 -15.02
C PHE A 50 9.23 -1.01 -14.83
N GLN A 51 8.00 -0.84 -14.34
CA GLN A 51 7.03 -1.94 -14.26
C GLN A 51 6.65 -2.34 -15.70
N LEU A 52 7.02 -3.56 -16.09
CA LEU A 52 6.69 -4.14 -17.39
C LEU A 52 5.29 -4.79 -17.38
N SER A 53 4.93 -5.41 -16.27
CA SER A 53 3.65 -6.06 -16.06
C SER A 53 3.32 -6.11 -14.56
N GLY A 54 2.04 -6.30 -14.25
CA GLY A 54 1.56 -6.54 -12.90
C GLY A 54 0.26 -5.83 -12.60
N ASP A 55 -0.07 -5.79 -11.31
CA ASP A 55 -1.32 -5.18 -10.83
C ASP A 55 -1.36 -3.66 -11.00
N THR A 56 -2.58 -3.14 -11.18
CA THR A 56 -2.87 -1.72 -11.43
C THR A 56 -3.83 -1.11 -10.41
N GLU A 57 -4.37 -1.92 -9.50
CA GLU A 57 -5.26 -1.51 -8.41
C GLU A 57 -4.56 -1.71 -7.07
N PHE A 58 -4.70 -0.74 -6.17
CA PHE A 58 -3.91 -0.65 -4.95
C PHE A 58 -4.80 -0.19 -3.79
N ALA A 59 -4.61 -0.79 -2.62
CA ALA A 59 -5.27 -0.36 -1.40
C ALA A 59 -4.42 0.69 -0.70
N ASP A 60 -4.99 1.89 -0.53
CA ASP A 60 -4.35 2.96 0.23
C ASP A 60 -4.20 2.58 1.71
N GLY A 61 -3.13 3.04 2.34
CA GLY A 61 -2.81 2.67 3.73
C GLY A 61 -2.16 1.29 3.92
N TYR A 62 -2.09 0.49 2.86
CA TYR A 62 -1.34 -0.77 2.85
C TYR A 62 -0.09 -0.64 1.98
N GLY A 63 1.01 -1.29 2.36
CA GLY A 63 2.25 -1.34 1.58
C GLY A 63 3.36 -0.39 2.04
N GLY A 64 4.00 0.31 1.10
CA GLY A 64 5.19 1.13 1.34
C GLY A 64 5.78 1.73 0.06
N MET A 65 7.01 2.23 0.11
CA MET A 65 7.69 2.79 -1.07
C MET A 65 8.29 1.71 -1.98
N GLY A 66 8.40 2.03 -3.27
CA GLY A 66 9.07 1.18 -4.27
C GLY A 66 8.24 -0.01 -4.77
N ALA A 67 8.86 -0.87 -5.58
CA ALA A 67 8.23 -2.01 -6.24
C ALA A 67 7.53 -2.98 -5.28
N ILE A 68 8.21 -3.34 -4.18
CA ILE A 68 7.66 -4.23 -3.15
C ILE A 68 6.52 -3.55 -2.41
N GLY A 69 6.64 -2.25 -2.14
CA GLY A 69 5.59 -1.46 -1.49
C GLY A 69 4.30 -1.46 -2.31
N LYS A 70 4.40 -1.19 -3.62
CA LYS A 70 3.28 -1.28 -4.56
C LYS A 70 2.67 -2.68 -4.63
N ALA A 71 3.51 -3.72 -4.71
CA ALA A 71 3.04 -5.10 -4.73
C ALA A 71 2.31 -5.49 -3.43
N LYS A 72 2.75 -4.99 -2.26
CA LYS A 72 2.02 -5.16 -0.99
C LYS A 72 0.66 -4.46 -1.01
N SER A 73 0.59 -3.23 -1.50
CA SER A 73 -0.69 -2.50 -1.64
C SER A 73 -1.66 -3.20 -2.57
N ALA A 74 -1.17 -3.77 -3.68
CA ALA A 74 -1.96 -4.55 -4.63
C ALA A 74 -2.44 -5.88 -4.03
N ALA A 75 -1.59 -6.58 -3.29
CA ALA A 75 -1.96 -7.81 -2.61
C ALA A 75 -3.06 -7.56 -1.56
N ALA A 76 -2.94 -6.45 -0.81
CA ALA A 76 -3.95 -6.03 0.16
C ALA A 76 -5.27 -5.66 -0.51
N TYR A 77 -5.24 -4.96 -1.65
CA TYR A 77 -6.43 -4.67 -2.44
C TYR A 77 -7.18 -5.94 -2.82
N LYS A 78 -6.49 -6.91 -3.43
CA LYS A 78 -7.10 -8.20 -3.80
C LYS A 78 -7.62 -9.00 -2.61
N ALA A 79 -6.97 -8.90 -1.45
CA ALA A 79 -7.42 -9.57 -0.25
C ALA A 79 -8.74 -8.99 0.28
N ILE A 80 -8.94 -7.68 0.13
CA ILE A 80 -10.11 -6.95 0.67
C ILE A 80 -11.24 -6.87 -0.36
N SER A 81 -10.95 -6.68 -1.65
CA SER A 81 -11.91 -6.36 -2.73
C SER A 81 -13.03 -7.38 -2.88
N ASP A 82 -12.72 -8.66 -2.63
CA ASP A 82 -13.67 -9.77 -2.75
C ASP A 82 -14.41 -10.07 -1.43
N SER A 83 -14.20 -9.23 -0.42
CA SER A 83 -14.79 -9.35 0.90
C SER A 83 -15.68 -8.16 1.23
N ASP A 84 -16.60 -8.35 2.14
CA ASP A 84 -17.40 -7.27 2.72
C ASP A 84 -16.61 -6.54 3.85
N SER A 85 -15.27 -6.47 3.76
CA SER A 85 -14.44 -5.84 4.81
C SER A 85 -14.03 -4.44 4.41
N ASP A 86 -13.99 -3.52 5.37
CA ASP A 86 -13.50 -2.16 5.14
C ASP A 86 -11.97 -2.08 5.26
N VAL A 87 -11.40 -2.95 6.11
CA VAL A 87 -9.97 -2.98 6.41
C VAL A 87 -9.46 -4.42 6.56
N LEU A 88 -8.21 -4.65 6.16
CA LEU A 88 -7.46 -5.85 6.51
C LEU A 88 -6.72 -5.64 7.85
N VAL A 89 -7.09 -6.43 8.85
CA VAL A 89 -6.55 -6.40 10.21
C VAL A 89 -5.42 -7.41 10.35
N SER A 90 -4.32 -6.98 10.99
CA SER A 90 -3.11 -7.78 11.20
C SER A 90 -2.56 -8.42 9.90
N PRO A 91 -2.26 -7.61 8.86
CA PRO A 91 -1.76 -8.14 7.61
C PRO A 91 -0.35 -8.73 7.77
N GLN A 92 -0.17 -9.97 7.32
CA GLN A 92 1.11 -10.67 7.24
C GLN A 92 1.50 -10.90 5.78
N TYR A 93 2.67 -10.41 5.40
CA TYR A 93 3.16 -10.47 4.03
C TYR A 93 4.26 -11.50 3.87
N VAL A 94 4.18 -12.28 2.79
CA VAL A 94 5.27 -13.10 2.25
C VAL A 94 5.67 -12.48 0.93
N VAL A 95 6.96 -12.17 0.77
CA VAL A 95 7.51 -11.54 -0.44
C VAL A 95 8.50 -12.52 -1.07
N ASP A 96 8.28 -12.85 -2.33
CA ASP A 96 9.19 -13.63 -3.17
C ASP A 96 9.76 -12.73 -4.26
N LEU A 97 11.09 -12.82 -4.45
CA LEU A 97 11.85 -12.01 -5.37
C LEU A 97 12.68 -12.91 -6.28
N ASP A 98 12.27 -13.05 -7.53
CA ASP A 98 13.07 -13.72 -8.57
C ASP A 98 13.82 -12.66 -9.39
N ASN A 99 15.11 -12.53 -9.12
CA ASN A 99 15.99 -11.58 -9.78
C ASN A 99 16.79 -12.25 -10.89
N LYS A 100 16.57 -11.80 -12.12
CA LYS A 100 17.36 -12.13 -13.30
C LYS A 100 18.08 -10.88 -13.80
N LEU A 101 19.00 -11.05 -14.75
CA LEU A 101 19.75 -9.92 -15.29
C LEU A 101 18.78 -8.87 -15.86
N PHE A 102 18.74 -7.70 -15.19
CA PHE A 102 17.86 -6.56 -15.45
C PHE A 102 16.35 -6.78 -15.23
N ILE A 103 15.87 -8.01 -14.99
CA ILE A 103 14.45 -8.30 -14.77
C ILE A 103 14.25 -8.79 -13.34
N GLN A 104 13.32 -8.18 -12.62
CA GLN A 104 12.92 -8.59 -11.27
C GLN A 104 11.44 -8.95 -11.27
N ASN A 105 11.11 -10.17 -10.87
CA ASN A 105 9.73 -10.55 -10.56
C ASN A 105 9.51 -10.41 -9.06
N VAL A 106 8.43 -9.73 -8.69
CA VAL A 106 8.01 -9.52 -7.30
C VAL A 106 6.65 -10.18 -7.13
N THR A 107 6.60 -11.23 -6.32
CA THR A 107 5.35 -11.86 -5.92
C THR A 107 5.13 -11.59 -4.44
N VAL A 108 3.98 -11.02 -4.10
CA VAL A 108 3.61 -10.73 -2.71
C VAL A 108 2.29 -11.37 -2.40
N THR A 109 2.27 -12.18 -1.35
CA THR A 109 1.04 -12.72 -0.77
C THR A 109 0.82 -12.09 0.58
N VAL A 110 -0.39 -11.58 0.83
CA VAL A 110 -0.82 -11.10 2.14
C VAL A 110 -1.91 -12.00 2.69
N THR A 111 -1.88 -12.22 4.00
CA THR A 111 -3.00 -12.80 4.75
C THR A 111 -3.36 -11.93 5.93
N GLY A 112 -4.63 -11.89 6.33
CA GLY A 112 -5.09 -11.14 7.50
C GLY A 112 -6.56 -11.43 7.79
N TYR A 113 -7.16 -10.70 8.72
CA TYR A 113 -8.58 -10.83 9.05
C TYR A 113 -9.38 -9.65 8.50
N GLY A 114 -10.63 -9.89 8.11
CA GLY A 114 -11.53 -8.82 7.69
C GLY A 114 -12.00 -8.00 8.89
N GLY A 115 -11.89 -6.68 8.79
CA GLY A 115 -12.44 -5.74 9.76
C GLY A 115 -13.54 -4.89 9.13
N LYS A 116 -14.65 -4.71 9.85
CA LYS A 116 -15.71 -3.76 9.51
C LYS A 116 -15.75 -2.62 10.52
N ILE A 117 -15.85 -1.39 10.05
CA ILE A 117 -15.98 -0.20 10.89
C ILE A 117 -17.43 -0.11 11.37
N ILE A 118 -17.63 -0.19 12.68
CA ILE A 118 -18.96 -0.10 13.31
C ILE A 118 -19.30 1.36 13.61
N SER A 119 -18.33 2.11 14.14
CA SER A 119 -18.53 3.50 14.53
C SER A 119 -17.22 4.28 14.51
N ILE A 120 -17.34 5.60 14.32
CA ILE A 120 -16.23 6.56 14.43
C ILE A 120 -16.70 7.65 15.38
N LYS A 121 -16.00 7.86 16.50
CA LYS A 121 -16.37 8.82 17.54
C LYS A 121 -15.20 9.70 17.92
N LYS A 122 -15.47 10.89 18.44
CA LYS A 122 -14.41 11.75 18.97
C LYS A 122 -13.74 11.07 20.18
N ARG A 123 -12.42 10.94 20.15
CA ARG A 123 -11.58 10.47 21.26
C ARG A 123 -11.79 11.39 22.45
N SER A 124 -12.12 10.80 23.61
CA SER A 124 -12.26 11.57 24.84
C SER A 124 -10.91 12.18 25.22
N PRO A 125 -10.84 13.47 25.60
CA PRO A 125 -9.65 14.00 26.23
C PRO A 125 -9.41 13.20 27.52
N ASN A 126 -8.21 12.63 27.65
CA ASN A 126 -7.74 12.00 28.88
C ASN A 126 -7.42 13.04 29.95
#